data_AF-A0A7S2IT55-F1
#
_entry.id   AF-A0A7S2IT55-F1
#
_cell.length_a   1.000
_cell.length_b   1.000
_cell.length_c   1.000
_cell.angle_alpha   90.00
_cell.angle_beta   90.00
_cell.angle_gamma   90.00
#
_symmetry.space_group_name_H-M   'P 1'
#
loop_
_entity.id
_entity.type
_entity.pdbx_description
1 polymer ?
#
loop_
_entity_poly.entity_id
_entity_poly.type
_entity_poly.pdbx_seq_one_letter_code
_entity_poly.pdbx_strand_id
1 'polypeptide(L)'
;MARRSLQWPRLLSLIGPACVWQAAQAQIRVMSPASLVDEFASSHGKIWGSTATFGAPFYGARLLGRLVYGESRGRTHCTKEDYDVREPDNTMSMEHERTQVKPLHIVLVRRGGGSFVTKG
;
A
#
# COMPACT_ATOMS: atom_id res chain seq x y z
N MET A 1 60.59 -34.19 -23.70
CA MET A 1 59.78 -34.13 -22.46
C MET A 1 59.32 -32.69 -22.27
N ALA A 2 58.17 -32.31 -22.84
CA ALA A 2 57.71 -30.93 -22.91
C ALA A 2 56.65 -30.66 -21.84
N ARG A 3 56.93 -29.76 -20.89
CA ARG A 3 55.96 -29.28 -19.89
C ARG A 3 55.08 -28.20 -20.53
N ARG A 4 53.84 -28.54 -20.86
CA ARG A 4 52.82 -27.56 -21.30
C ARG A 4 52.24 -26.90 -20.04
N SER A 5 52.59 -25.63 -19.85
CA SER A 5 51.95 -24.75 -18.86
C SER A 5 50.51 -24.47 -19.29
N LEU A 6 49.57 -24.95 -18.48
CA LEU A 6 48.14 -24.74 -18.67
C LEU A 6 47.79 -23.34 -18.13
N GLN A 7 47.67 -22.36 -19.03
CA GLN A 7 47.19 -21.02 -18.70
C GLN A 7 45.67 -21.08 -18.56
N TRP A 8 45.17 -20.87 -17.34
CA TRP A 8 43.74 -20.76 -17.06
C TRP A 8 43.28 -19.33 -17.40
N PRO A 9 42.35 -19.11 -18.34
CA PRO A 9 41.88 -17.76 -18.62
C PRO A 9 40.97 -17.27 -17.48
N ARG A 10 41.19 -16.01 -17.13
CA ARG A 10 40.36 -15.18 -16.23
C ARG A 10 38.91 -15.20 -16.69
N LEU A 11 38.05 -15.91 -15.96
CA LEU A 11 36.61 -15.98 -16.20
C LEU A 11 35.85 -15.62 -14.92
N LEU A 12 36.18 -14.46 -14.33
CA LEU A 12 35.58 -13.92 -13.11
C LEU A 12 35.08 -12.48 -13.32
N SER A 13 34.40 -12.20 -14.44
CA SER A 13 33.91 -10.85 -14.76
C SER A 13 32.47 -10.79 -15.31
N LEU A 14 31.63 -11.80 -15.05
CA LEU A 14 30.22 -11.79 -15.49
C LEU A 14 29.25 -12.32 -14.43
N ILE A 15 29.43 -11.91 -13.18
CA ILE A 15 28.33 -11.92 -12.21
C ILE A 15 27.95 -10.45 -12.00
N GLY A 16 27.26 -9.90 -13.00
CA GLY A 16 26.60 -8.60 -12.87
C GLY A 16 25.61 -8.65 -11.70
N PRO A 17 25.33 -7.52 -11.03
CA PRO A 17 24.43 -7.48 -9.89
C PRO A 17 22.98 -7.65 -10.39
N ALA A 18 22.60 -8.86 -10.78
CA ALA A 18 21.26 -9.24 -11.23
C ALA A 18 20.35 -9.62 -10.05
N CYS A 19 20.48 -8.94 -8.91
CA CYS A 19 19.65 -9.16 -7.72
C CYS A 19 19.19 -7.84 -7.10
N VAL A 20 18.93 -6.81 -7.89
CA VAL A 20 18.02 -5.73 -7.45
C VAL A 20 16.63 -6.04 -7.99
N TRP A 21 16.10 -7.19 -7.58
CA TRP A 21 14.67 -7.43 -7.64
C TRP A 21 14.04 -6.44 -6.67
N GLN A 22 13.54 -5.32 -7.20
CA GLN A 22 12.72 -4.40 -6.44
C GLN A 22 11.44 -5.15 -6.05
N ALA A 23 11.47 -5.78 -4.87
CA ALA A 23 10.28 -6.14 -4.15
C ALA A 23 9.61 -4.82 -3.76
N ALA A 24 8.84 -4.25 -4.67
CA ALA A 24 7.87 -3.26 -4.29
C ALA A 24 7.04 -3.91 -3.17
N GLN A 25 7.05 -3.32 -1.97
CA GLN A 25 6.16 -3.75 -0.91
C GLN A 25 4.79 -3.18 -1.25
N ALA A 26 3.80 -4.05 -1.49
CA ALA A 26 2.43 -3.59 -1.65
C ALA A 26 1.99 -2.91 -0.34
N GLN A 27 1.63 -1.64 -0.40
CA GLN A 27 1.34 -0.83 0.78
C GLN A 27 -0.11 -0.95 1.22
N ILE A 28 -1.01 -1.31 0.31
CA ILE A 28 -2.44 -1.45 0.58
C ILE A 28 -2.92 -2.80 0.03
N ARG A 29 -3.72 -3.52 0.82
CA ARG A 29 -4.39 -4.75 0.39
C ARG A 29 -5.87 -4.66 0.71
N VAL A 30 -6.71 -4.82 -0.30
CA VAL A 30 -8.16 -4.99 -0.15
C VAL A 30 -8.42 -6.40 0.39
N MET A 31 -9.20 -6.49 1.47
CA MET A 31 -9.61 -7.77 2.06
C MET A 31 -11.09 -8.09 1.78
N SER A 32 -11.91 -7.07 1.54
CA SER A 32 -13.33 -7.20 1.26
C SER A 32 -13.87 -5.95 0.54
N PRO A 33 -14.99 -6.06 -0.20
CA PRO A 33 -15.72 -7.29 -0.52
C PRO A 33 -14.96 -8.18 -1.52
N ALA A 34 -15.31 -9.47 -1.59
CA ALA A 34 -14.64 -10.43 -2.47
C ALA A 34 -14.63 -9.98 -3.95
N SER A 35 -15.72 -9.38 -4.41
CA SER A 35 -15.82 -8.81 -5.76
C SER A 35 -14.72 -7.79 -6.08
N LEU A 36 -14.33 -6.96 -5.11
CA LEU A 36 -13.27 -5.98 -5.28
C LEU A 36 -11.88 -6.64 -5.20
N VAL A 37 -11.73 -7.69 -4.38
CA VAL A 37 -10.49 -8.48 -4.35
C VAL A 37 -10.26 -9.15 -5.71
N ASP A 38 -11.31 -9.66 -6.32
CA ASP A 38 -11.28 -10.35 -7.61
C ASP A 38 -10.96 -9.40 -8.78
N GLU A 39 -11.36 -8.13 -8.69
CA GLU A 39 -10.96 -7.09 -9.67
C GLU A 39 -9.43 -6.91 -9.71
N PHE A 40 -8.76 -7.15 -8.57
CA PHE A 40 -7.31 -7.16 -8.44
C PHE A 40 -6.75 -8.59 -8.32
N ALA A 41 -7.35 -9.57 -9.02
CA ALA A 41 -6.95 -10.98 -8.94
C ALA A 41 -5.45 -11.21 -9.23
N SER A 42 -4.89 -10.48 -10.22
CA SER A 42 -3.47 -10.60 -10.60
C SER A 42 -2.50 -10.20 -9.48
N SER A 43 -2.94 -9.38 -8.54
CA SER A 43 -2.17 -8.93 -7.39
C SER A 43 -2.73 -9.45 -6.05
N HIS A 44 -3.76 -10.30 -6.08
CA HIS A 44 -4.50 -10.78 -4.91
C HIS A 44 -5.00 -9.64 -3.99
N GLY A 45 -5.64 -8.63 -4.58
CA GLY A 45 -6.16 -7.48 -3.84
C GLY A 45 -5.11 -6.43 -3.47
N LYS A 46 -3.86 -6.57 -3.92
CA LYS A 46 -2.77 -5.62 -3.60
C LYS A 46 -2.83 -4.42 -4.53
N ILE A 47 -2.86 -3.22 -3.95
CA ILE A 47 -2.80 -1.96 -4.66
C ILE A 47 -1.39 -1.37 -4.49
N TRP A 48 -0.75 -1.09 -5.61
CA TRP A 48 0.53 -0.39 -5.64
C TRP A 48 0.31 1.10 -5.42
N GLY A 49 1.08 1.68 -4.50
CA GLY A 49 0.98 3.09 -4.15
C GLY A 49 2.28 3.61 -3.55
N SER A 50 2.20 4.83 -3.03
CA SER A 50 3.24 5.42 -2.18
C SER A 50 2.62 5.86 -0.85
N THR A 51 3.13 5.34 0.26
CA THR A 51 2.80 5.82 1.60
C THR A 51 3.59 7.10 1.84
N ALA A 52 2.91 8.16 2.29
CA ALA A 52 3.60 9.36 2.74
C ALA A 52 4.52 9.01 3.92
N THR A 53 5.70 9.62 4.00
CA THR A 53 6.63 9.40 5.13
C THR A 53 6.20 10.11 6.40
N PHE A 54 5.25 11.05 6.31
CA PHE A 54 4.62 11.77 7.41
C PHE A 54 3.25 11.17 7.74
N GLY A 55 2.94 10.99 9.02
CA GLY A 55 1.68 10.38 9.48
C GLY A 55 1.53 8.89 9.16
N ALA A 56 2.55 8.24 8.58
CA ALA A 56 2.57 6.79 8.42
C ALA A 56 2.73 6.08 9.77
N PRO A 57 2.20 4.85 9.88
CA PRO A 57 2.49 4.01 11.03
C PRO A 57 3.99 3.72 11.14
N PHE A 58 4.45 3.40 12.36
CA PHE A 58 5.84 3.03 12.61
C PHE A 58 6.33 1.95 11.62
N TYR A 59 7.63 1.93 11.33
CA TYR A 59 8.20 1.01 10.35
C TYR A 59 7.80 -0.45 10.63
N GLY A 60 7.24 -1.13 9.64
CA GLY A 60 6.78 -2.51 9.72
C GLY A 60 5.38 -2.71 10.32
N ALA A 61 4.76 -1.67 10.88
CA ALA A 61 3.40 -1.76 11.38
C ALA A 61 2.37 -1.80 10.23
N ARG A 62 1.30 -2.58 10.45
CA ARG A 62 0.17 -2.70 9.53
C ARG A 62 -1.08 -2.19 10.22
N LEU A 63 -1.85 -1.40 9.50
CA LEU A 63 -3.12 -0.88 9.96
C LEU A 63 -4.24 -1.57 9.19
N LEU A 64 -5.30 -1.96 9.90
CA LEU A 64 -6.51 -2.51 9.33
C LEU A 64 -7.66 -1.53 9.60
N GLY A 65 -8.44 -1.27 8.57
CA GLY A 65 -9.53 -0.32 8.65
C GLY A 65 -10.50 -0.47 7.49
N ARG A 66 -11.57 0.32 7.57
CA ARG A 66 -12.59 0.40 6.54
C ARG A 66 -12.40 1.67 5.74
N LEU A 67 -12.46 1.53 4.42
CA LEU A 67 -12.47 2.67 3.51
C LEU A 67 -13.84 3.35 3.56
N VAL A 68 -13.83 4.67 3.77
CA VAL A 68 -15.01 5.53 3.70
C VAL A 68 -14.77 6.62 2.68
N TYR A 69 -15.79 6.88 1.86
CA TYR A 69 -15.73 7.89 0.81
C TYR A 69 -16.93 8.82 0.95
N GLY A 70 -16.65 10.12 1.01
CA GLY A 70 -17.66 11.18 0.94
C GLY A 70 -17.49 11.96 -0.35
N GLU A 71 -18.58 12.33 -1.00
CA GLU A 71 -18.51 13.27 -2.12
C GLU A 71 -18.20 14.68 -1.60
N SER A 72 -17.46 15.43 -2.41
CA SER A 72 -17.06 16.77 -2.03
C SER A 72 -18.14 17.78 -2.37
N ARG A 73 -18.51 18.63 -1.40
CA ARG A 73 -19.46 19.73 -1.55
C ARG A 73 -18.90 20.88 -2.40
N GLY A 74 -17.58 21.02 -2.45
CA GLY A 74 -16.85 22.01 -3.25
C GLY A 74 -15.95 21.36 -4.33
N ARG A 75 -15.45 22.17 -5.27
CA ARG A 75 -14.47 21.71 -6.28
C ARG A 75 -13.03 21.64 -5.75
N THR A 76 -12.79 22.15 -4.56
CA THR A 76 -11.46 22.35 -3.98
C THR A 76 -10.91 21.10 -3.31
N HIS A 77 -11.75 20.20 -2.79
CA HIS A 77 -11.29 18.94 -2.18
C HIS A 77 -10.27 19.14 -1.05
N CYS A 78 -10.28 20.30 -0.38
CA CYS A 78 -9.17 20.75 0.47
C CYS A 78 -9.48 20.74 1.94
N THR A 79 -10.72 20.96 2.34
CA THR A 79 -11.06 21.13 3.75
C THR A 79 -11.93 19.99 4.24
N LYS A 80 -12.07 19.86 5.57
CA LYS A 80 -12.93 18.85 6.16
C LYS A 80 -14.40 19.10 5.83
N GLU A 81 -14.78 20.37 5.80
CA GLU A 81 -16.13 20.83 5.51
C GLU A 81 -16.52 20.58 4.05
N ASP A 82 -15.51 20.42 3.17
CA ASP A 82 -15.71 20.00 1.79
C ASP A 82 -16.26 18.58 1.70
N TYR A 83 -16.18 17.74 2.74
CA TYR A 83 -16.61 16.34 2.69
C TYR A 83 -17.70 16.00 3.71
N ASP A 84 -18.69 15.24 3.27
CA ASP A 84 -19.68 14.61 4.14
C ASP A 84 -19.37 13.12 4.28
N VAL A 85 -18.40 12.81 5.15
CA VAL A 85 -17.97 11.42 5.40
C VAL A 85 -18.80 10.86 6.55
N ARG A 86 -19.72 9.94 6.24
CA ARG A 86 -20.49 9.23 7.25
C ARG A 86 -19.61 8.28 8.03
N GLU A 87 -19.87 8.15 9.33
CA GLU A 87 -19.23 7.11 10.13
C GLU A 87 -19.66 5.73 9.60
N PRO A 88 -18.71 4.78 9.44
CA PRO A 88 -19.06 3.44 9.02
C PRO A 88 -19.84 2.73 10.12
N ASP A 89 -20.86 1.96 9.73
CA ASP A 89 -21.58 1.10 10.67
C ASP A 89 -20.60 0.12 11.35
N ASN A 90 -20.50 0.22 12.68
CA ASN A 90 -19.63 -0.60 13.54
C ASN A 90 -20.10 -2.06 13.66
N THR A 91 -21.10 -2.47 12.89
CA THR A 91 -21.72 -3.81 12.94
C THR A 91 -20.82 -4.91 12.38
N MET A 92 -19.73 -4.56 11.70
CA MET A 92 -18.71 -5.52 11.25
C MET A 92 -17.55 -5.54 12.24
N SER A 93 -17.80 -5.99 13.47
CA SER A 93 -16.74 -6.43 14.37
C SER A 93 -16.06 -7.65 13.75
N MET A 94 -14.78 -7.54 13.40
CA MET A 94 -14.03 -8.68 12.87
C MET A 94 -13.82 -9.68 14.00
N GLU A 95 -14.37 -10.88 13.83
CA GLU A 95 -14.27 -12.01 14.77
C GLU A 95 -12.91 -12.71 14.58
N HIS A 96 -11.82 -11.98 14.82
CA HIS A 96 -10.50 -12.56 14.92
C HIS A 96 -9.81 -12.01 16.16
N GLU A 97 -9.60 -12.92 17.11
CA GLU A 97 -9.08 -12.69 18.47
C GLU A 97 -10.04 -12.00 19.43
N ARG A 98 -9.97 -12.41 20.70
CA ARG A 98 -10.91 -12.11 21.82
C ARG A 98 -10.89 -10.65 22.28
N THR A 99 -10.52 -9.74 21.39
CA THR A 99 -10.46 -8.30 21.61
C THR A 99 -11.27 -7.67 20.49
N GLN A 100 -12.42 -7.08 20.83
CA GLN A 100 -13.25 -6.37 19.86
C GLN A 100 -12.51 -5.11 19.39
N VAL A 101 -11.60 -5.24 18.42
CA VAL A 101 -10.85 -4.12 17.87
C VAL A 101 -11.75 -3.41 16.86
N LYS A 102 -12.12 -2.16 17.17
CA LYS A 102 -12.83 -1.31 16.22
C LYS A 102 -11.89 -1.01 15.04
N PRO A 103 -12.28 -1.32 13.79
CA PRO A 103 -11.46 -1.02 12.61
C PRO A 103 -11.21 0.48 12.49
N LEU A 104 -10.03 0.88 11.99
CA LEU A 104 -9.75 2.29 11.72
C LEU A 104 -10.65 2.82 10.59
N HIS A 105 -10.99 4.11 10.66
CA HIS A 105 -11.71 4.79 9.58
C HIS A 105 -10.70 5.40 8.62
N ILE A 106 -10.58 4.80 7.43
CA ILE A 106 -9.64 5.25 6.39
C ILE A 106 -10.41 6.08 5.37
N VAL A 107 -10.20 7.40 5.35
CA VAL A 107 -10.91 8.31 4.45
C VAL A 107 -10.26 8.32 3.07
N LEU A 108 -11.05 8.04 2.04
CA LEU A 108 -10.63 8.16 0.65
C LEU A 108 -10.95 9.57 0.15
N VAL A 109 -9.92 10.28 -0.35
CA VAL A 109 -10.02 11.67 -0.78
C VAL A 109 -9.58 11.81 -2.24
N ARG A 110 -10.28 12.62 -3.04
CA ARG A 110 -9.86 12.91 -4.41
C ARG A 110 -8.64 13.83 -4.43
N ARG A 111 -7.73 13.58 -5.38
CA ARG A 111 -6.59 14.47 -5.66
C ARG A 111 -7.08 15.73 -6.36
N GLY A 112 -6.51 16.89 -6.01
CA GLY A 112 -6.85 18.18 -6.61
C GLY A 112 -7.08 19.29 -5.58
N GLY A 113 -7.08 20.53 -6.07
CA GLY A 113 -7.38 21.79 -5.38
C GLY A 113 -6.41 22.25 -4.28
N GLY A 114 -5.60 21.35 -3.72
CA GLY A 114 -4.59 21.66 -2.70
C GLY A 114 -3.60 20.53 -2.44
N SER A 115 -2.74 20.71 -1.44
CA SER A 115 -1.69 19.76 -1.08
C SER A 115 -2.22 18.52 -0.34
N PHE A 116 -1.41 17.47 -0.24
CA PHE A 116 -1.76 16.27 0.54
C PHE A 116 -1.86 16.55 2.04
N VAL A 117 -1.03 17.47 2.55
CA VAL A 117 -0.99 17.82 3.99
C VAL A 117 -2.22 18.62 4.42
N THR A 118 -2.81 19.37 3.49
CA THR A 118 -3.98 20.21 3.76
C THR A 118 -5.29 19.46 3.78
N LYS A 119 -5.36 18.23 3.23
CA LYS A 119 -6.57 17.40 3.21
C LYS A 119 -6.76 16.77 4.60
N GLY A 120 -7.86 17.09 5.28
CA GLY A 120 -8.19 16.57 6.62
C GLY A 120 -9.67 16.65 6.92
#